data_AF-A0A2L2YX63-F1
#
_entry.id   AF-A0A2L2YX63-F1
#
_cell.length_a   1.000
_cell.length_b   1.000
_cell.length_c   1.000
_cell.angle_alpha   90.00
_cell.angle_beta   90.00
_cell.angle_gamma   90.00
#
_symmetry.space_group_name_H-M   'P 1'
#
loop_
_entity.id
_entity.type
_entity.pdbx_description
1 polymer ?
#
loop_
_entity_poly.entity_id
_entity_poly.type
_entity_poly.pdbx_seq_one_letter_code
_entity_poly.pdbx_strand_id
1 'polypeptide(L)'
;FDHAVRYPMTTGIDIGSRHFEFLAWSNSQIRDHGVWMYAEDSDGNTANTIRDWMGNFSHIRTVSKYMARIGQCFSQTEDAVSVPFDSLFVRTEPDIEGGFDPENRKAYCFSDGIGKISSEMTSKVHEGLGHDKH
;
A
#
# COMPACT_ATOMS: atom_id res chain seq x y z
N PHE A 1 18.25 -22.37 5.62
CA PHE A 1 17.20 -21.66 4.87
C PHE A 1 15.83 -21.92 5.49
N ASP A 2 15.44 -23.18 5.71
CA ASP A 2 14.12 -23.50 6.30
C ASP A 2 13.90 -22.94 7.70
N HIS A 3 14.84 -23.13 8.63
CA HIS A 3 14.65 -22.65 10.01
C HIS A 3 14.81 -21.13 10.20
N ALA A 4 15.60 -20.48 9.34
CA ALA A 4 15.95 -19.06 9.51
C ALA A 4 15.03 -18.11 8.72
N VAL A 5 14.36 -18.61 7.68
CA VAL A 5 13.53 -17.78 6.79
C VAL A 5 12.15 -18.39 6.64
N ARG A 6 12.06 -19.63 6.14
CA ARG A 6 10.76 -20.24 5.84
C ARG A 6 9.88 -20.36 7.08
N TYR A 7 10.41 -20.94 8.15
CA TYR A 7 9.67 -21.19 9.39
C TYR A 7 9.15 -19.87 9.99
N PRO A 8 10.00 -18.87 10.30
CA PRO A 8 9.55 -17.54 10.72
C PRO A 8 8.43 -16.93 9.88
N MET A 9 8.51 -17.07 8.55
CA MET A 9 7.53 -16.47 7.65
C MET A 9 6.20 -17.23 7.59
N THR A 10 6.20 -18.54 7.84
CA THR A 10 4.99 -19.37 7.78
C THR A 10 4.32 -19.58 9.13
N THR A 11 5.09 -19.59 10.22
CA THR A 11 4.61 -19.90 11.56
C THR A 11 4.77 -18.76 12.54
N GLY A 12 5.37 -17.64 12.13
CA GLY A 12 5.69 -16.54 13.03
C GLY A 12 6.94 -16.77 13.88
N ILE A 13 7.25 -15.78 14.72
CA ILE A 13 8.39 -15.76 15.65
C ILE A 13 7.88 -15.39 17.04
N ASP A 14 8.31 -16.13 18.06
CA ASP A 14 8.08 -15.77 19.46
C ASP A 14 9.18 -14.83 19.95
N ILE A 15 8.77 -13.67 20.46
CA ILE A 15 9.67 -12.70 21.10
C ILE A 15 9.08 -12.34 22.46
N GLY A 16 9.74 -12.79 23.53
CA GLY A 16 9.22 -12.65 24.89
C GLY A 16 7.92 -13.45 25.07
N SER A 17 6.86 -12.79 25.52
CA SER A 17 5.53 -13.39 25.72
C SER A 17 4.57 -13.14 24.54
N ARG A 18 5.08 -12.69 23.38
CA ARG A 18 4.26 -12.34 22.23
C ARG A 18 4.67 -13.14 21.00
N HIS A 19 3.65 -13.56 20.24
CA HIS A 19 3.81 -14.28 18.99
C HIS A 19 3.62 -13.33 17.81
N PHE A 20 4.64 -13.17 16.96
CA PHE A 20 4.64 -12.25 15.83
C PHE A 20 4.43 -13.01 14.53
N GLU A 21 3.33 -12.73 13.84
CA GLU A 21 3.00 -13.33 12.55
C GLU A 21 3.44 -12.42 11.40
N PHE A 22 3.70 -13.01 10.24
CA PHE A 22 4.03 -12.26 9.05
C PHE A 22 2.87 -11.33 8.64
N LEU A 23 3.16 -10.03 8.54
CA LEU A 23 2.20 -9.02 8.13
C LEU A 23 2.39 -8.66 6.65
N ALA A 24 3.58 -8.16 6.29
CA ALA A 24 3.83 -7.61 4.96
C ALA A 24 5.33 -7.34 4.70
N TRP A 25 5.66 -7.02 3.45
CA TRP A 25 6.90 -6.33 3.10
C TRP A 25 6.63 -5.34 1.96
N SER A 26 7.45 -4.29 1.88
CA SER A 26 7.52 -3.41 0.71
C SER A 26 8.70 -3.79 -0.19
N ASN A 27 8.79 -3.17 -1.37
CA ASN A 27 9.94 -3.33 -2.28
C ASN A 27 11.26 -2.83 -1.68
N SER A 28 11.23 -1.86 -0.77
CA SER A 28 12.42 -1.42 -0.03
C SER A 28 12.77 -2.42 1.07
N GLN A 29 11.79 -2.84 1.87
CA GLN A 29 12.02 -3.80 2.96
C GLN A 29 12.62 -5.09 2.45
N ILE A 30 12.07 -5.70 1.39
CA ILE A 30 12.61 -6.98 0.90
C ILE A 30 14.02 -6.86 0.31
N ARG A 31 14.38 -5.68 -0.23
CA ARG A 31 15.73 -5.41 -0.76
C ARG A 31 16.76 -5.35 0.37
N ASP A 32 16.33 -4.83 1.51
CA ASP A 32 17.13 -4.76 2.74
C ASP A 32 16.92 -6.00 3.64
N HIS A 33 16.31 -7.06 3.11
CA HIS A 33 15.98 -8.31 3.82
C HIS A 33 15.09 -8.11 5.07
N GLY A 34 14.31 -7.04 5.11
CA GLY A 34 13.33 -6.72 6.14
C GLY A 34 11.91 -7.18 5.80
N VAL A 35 11.13 -7.42 6.84
CA VAL A 35 9.70 -7.72 6.79
C VAL A 35 9.01 -7.08 7.99
N TRP A 36 7.72 -6.79 7.85
CA TRP A 36 6.87 -6.46 8.98
C TRP A 36 6.22 -7.70 9.54
N MET A 37 6.29 -7.84 10.86
CA MET A 37 5.57 -8.86 11.61
C MET A 37 4.74 -8.19 12.69
N TYR A 38 3.62 -8.78 13.04
CA TYR A 38 2.67 -8.21 13.97
C TYR A 38 2.21 -9.26 14.96
N ALA A 39 2.23 -8.90 16.24
CA ALA A 39 1.69 -9.70 17.31
C ALA A 39 0.33 -9.15 17.71
N GLU A 40 -0.62 -10.04 17.98
CA GLU A 40 -1.98 -9.68 18.36
C GLU A 40 -2.00 -8.65 19.50
N ASP A 41 -2.76 -7.58 19.32
CA ASP A 41 -2.90 -6.52 20.33
C ASP A 41 -4.06 -6.78 21.31
N SER A 42 -4.20 -5.92 22.30
CA SER A 42 -5.27 -6.01 23.29
C SER A 42 -6.68 -5.83 22.72
N ASP A 43 -6.76 -5.26 21.52
CA ASP A 43 -8.03 -4.97 20.83
C ASP A 43 -8.42 -6.13 19.90
N GLY A 44 -7.61 -7.20 19.85
CA GLY A 44 -7.84 -8.39 19.03
C GLY A 44 -7.43 -8.21 17.57
N ASN A 45 -6.67 -7.16 17.24
CA ASN A 45 -6.14 -7.02 15.89
C ASN A 45 -5.02 -8.05 15.67
N THR A 46 -5.02 -8.70 14.52
CA THR A 46 -4.01 -9.68 14.11
C THR A 46 -3.38 -9.26 12.80
N ALA A 47 -2.29 -9.92 12.41
CA ALA A 47 -1.71 -9.71 11.07
C ALA A 47 -2.73 -9.99 9.95
N ASN A 48 -3.73 -10.86 10.20
CA ASN A 48 -4.79 -11.12 9.24
C ASN A 48 -5.83 -9.98 9.19
N THR A 49 -6.32 -9.51 10.33
CA THR A 49 -7.33 -8.42 10.34
C THR A 49 -6.76 -7.12 9.75
N ILE A 50 -5.47 -6.85 9.97
CA ILE A 50 -4.80 -5.70 9.36
C ILE A 50 -4.69 -5.86 7.84
N ARG A 51 -4.34 -7.04 7.33
CA ARG A 51 -4.32 -7.30 5.88
C ARG A 51 -5.70 -7.20 5.25
N ASP A 52 -6.74 -7.65 5.94
CA ASP A 52 -8.12 -7.52 5.49
C ASP A 52 -8.56 -6.04 5.47
N TRP A 53 -8.13 -5.24 6.45
CA TRP A 53 -8.37 -3.80 6.52
C TRP A 53 -7.70 -3.03 5.37
N MET A 54 -6.51 -3.44 4.92
CA MET A 54 -5.80 -2.80 3.80
C MET A 54 -6.56 -2.87 2.47
N GLY A 55 -7.54 -3.76 2.36
CA GLY A 55 -8.44 -3.87 1.24
C GLY A 55 -8.29 -5.16 0.44
N ASN A 56 -9.14 -5.29 -0.58
CA ASN A 56 -9.23 -6.51 -1.36
C ASN A 56 -8.31 -6.50 -2.58
N PHE A 57 -7.14 -7.11 -2.44
CA PHE A 57 -6.16 -7.29 -3.52
C PHE A 57 -6.20 -8.67 -4.18
N SER A 58 -7.29 -9.44 -4.03
CA SER A 58 -7.42 -10.80 -4.57
C SER A 58 -7.27 -10.90 -6.09
N HIS A 59 -7.50 -9.79 -6.82
CA HIS A 59 -7.29 -9.70 -8.25
C HIS A 59 -5.80 -9.69 -8.66
N ILE A 60 -4.89 -9.41 -7.72
CA ILE A 60 -3.44 -9.35 -7.98
C ILE A 60 -2.84 -10.73 -7.79
N ARG A 61 -2.56 -11.41 -8.90
CA ARG A 61 -2.03 -12.78 -8.91
C ARG A 61 -0.51 -12.87 -8.68
N THR A 62 0.19 -11.75 -8.80
CA THR A 62 1.64 -11.70 -8.65
C THR A 62 2.00 -11.26 -7.24
N VAL A 63 2.70 -12.10 -6.48
CA VAL A 63 3.13 -11.82 -5.10
C VAL A 63 3.86 -10.47 -5.00
N SER A 64 4.78 -10.17 -5.91
CA SER A 64 5.52 -8.91 -5.91
C SER A 64 4.61 -7.69 -6.07
N LYS A 65 3.61 -7.75 -6.96
CA LYS A 65 2.63 -6.67 -7.15
C LYS A 65 1.69 -6.53 -5.96
N TYR A 66 1.26 -7.66 -5.39
CA TYR A 66 0.39 -7.70 -4.22
C TYR A 66 1.08 -7.04 -3.04
N MET A 67 2.33 -7.43 -2.77
CA MET A 67 3.12 -6.89 -1.67
C MET A 67 3.50 -5.42 -1.90
N ALA A 68 3.75 -5.01 -3.14
CA ALA A 68 3.95 -3.59 -3.44
C ALA A 68 2.71 -2.74 -3.09
N ARG A 69 1.49 -3.24 -3.34
CA ARG A 69 0.24 -2.55 -2.96
C ARG A 69 0.01 -2.53 -1.45
N ILE A 70 0.21 -3.66 -0.78
CA ILE A 70 0.18 -3.73 0.70
C ILE A 70 1.21 -2.76 1.31
N GLY A 71 2.41 -2.69 0.73
CA GLY A 71 3.48 -1.79 1.17
C GLY A 71 3.13 -0.30 1.06
N GLN A 72 2.21 0.09 0.17
CA GLN A 72 1.72 1.48 0.08
C GLN A 72 0.95 1.89 1.33
N CYS A 73 0.24 0.97 1.99
CA CYS A 73 -0.48 1.27 3.22
C CYS A 73 0.45 1.58 4.42
N PHE A 74 1.74 1.30 4.29
CA PHE A 74 2.74 1.51 5.35
C PHE A 74 3.72 2.65 5.03
N SER A 75 3.54 3.37 3.92
CA SER A 75 4.29 4.62 3.74
C SER A 75 3.84 5.62 4.80
N GLN A 76 4.77 6.35 5.39
CA GLN A 76 4.43 7.48 6.25
C GLN A 76 3.68 8.51 5.40
N THR A 77 2.38 8.66 5.64
CA THR A 77 1.55 9.70 5.05
C THR A 77 1.22 10.72 6.12
N GLU A 78 1.27 12.00 5.77
CA GLU A 78 0.72 13.07 6.58
C GLU A 78 -0.71 13.31 6.09
N ASP A 79 -1.67 13.18 7.00
CA ASP A 79 -3.08 13.39 6.68
C ASP A 79 -3.34 14.89 6.49
N ALA A 80 -3.38 15.33 5.23
CA ALA A 80 -3.63 16.74 4.90
C ALA A 80 -5.12 17.10 4.90
N VAL A 81 -5.95 16.30 4.20
CA VAL A 81 -7.37 16.60 3.97
C VAL A 81 -8.14 15.31 3.78
N SER A 82 -9.30 15.17 4.45
CA SER A 82 -10.24 14.07 4.22
C SER A 82 -11.24 14.44 3.11
N VAL A 83 -11.35 13.62 2.08
CA VAL A 83 -12.29 13.80 0.96
C VAL A 83 -13.30 12.66 0.96
N PRO A 84 -14.62 12.95 1.00
CA PRO A 84 -15.64 11.92 0.85
C PRO A 84 -15.48 11.18 -0.48
N PHE A 85 -15.59 9.85 -0.46
CA PHE A 85 -15.57 9.02 -1.67
C PHE A 85 -16.95 9.05 -2.37
N ASP A 86 -17.38 10.25 -2.75
CA ASP A 86 -18.62 10.50 -3.49
C ASP A 86 -18.30 11.03 -4.89
N SER A 87 -19.16 10.70 -5.86
CA SER A 87 -19.07 11.15 -7.26
C SER A 87 -18.99 12.67 -7.46
N LEU A 88 -19.43 13.46 -6.48
CA LEU A 88 -19.30 14.92 -6.43
C LEU A 88 -17.86 15.38 -6.20
N PHE A 89 -17.04 14.58 -5.50
CA PHE A 89 -15.67 14.92 -5.12
C PHE A 89 -14.62 14.07 -5.85
N VAL A 90 -14.97 12.85 -6.26
CA VAL A 90 -14.07 11.90 -6.92
C VAL A 90 -14.70 11.41 -8.21
N ARG A 91 -14.00 11.60 -9.33
CA ARG A 91 -14.40 11.09 -10.64
C ARG A 91 -13.28 10.22 -11.22
N THR A 92 -13.63 9.00 -11.60
CA THR A 92 -12.73 8.13 -12.36
C THR A 92 -12.71 8.61 -13.81
N GLU A 93 -11.53 8.91 -14.34
CA GLU A 93 -11.34 9.20 -15.76
C GLU A 93 -10.73 7.97 -16.45
N PRO A 94 -11.05 7.72 -17.73
CA PRO A 94 -10.41 6.66 -18.49
C PRO A 94 -8.90 6.89 -18.56
N ASP A 95 -8.13 5.80 -18.53
CA ASP A 95 -6.70 5.87 -18.72
C ASP A 95 -6.33 6.42 -20.10
N ILE A 96 -5.24 7.19 -20.16
CA ILE A 96 -4.66 7.69 -21.40
C ILE A 96 -3.86 6.55 -22.00
N GLU A 97 -4.47 5.84 -22.95
CA GLU A 97 -3.84 4.73 -23.66
C GLU A 97 -3.39 5.15 -25.07
N GLY A 98 -2.23 4.66 -25.51
CA GLY A 98 -1.73 4.93 -26.86
C GLY A 98 -0.51 4.09 -27.25
N GLY A 99 -0.03 4.28 -28.47
CA GLY A 99 1.10 3.51 -29.02
C GLY A 99 0.79 2.02 -29.17
N PHE A 100 1.83 1.22 -29.39
CA PHE A 100 1.73 -0.22 -29.53
C PHE A 100 2.93 -0.88 -28.86
N ASP A 101 2.67 -1.69 -27.84
CA ASP A 101 3.69 -2.52 -27.20
C ASP A 101 4.01 -3.70 -28.14
N PRO A 102 5.22 -3.78 -28.72
CA PRO A 102 5.59 -4.85 -29.64
C PRO A 102 5.69 -6.24 -28.95
N GLU A 103 5.86 -6.29 -27.62
CA GLU A 103 5.92 -7.55 -26.87
C GLU A 103 4.52 -8.03 -26.47
N ASN A 104 3.68 -7.14 -25.92
CA ASN A 104 2.39 -7.51 -25.35
C ASN A 104 1.19 -7.27 -26.28
N ARG A 105 1.41 -6.64 -27.45
CA ARG A 105 0.38 -6.23 -28.43
C ARG A 105 -0.77 -5.43 -27.83
N LYS A 106 -0.49 -4.68 -26.76
CA LYS A 106 -1.44 -3.80 -26.07
C LYS A 106 -1.01 -2.34 -26.20
N ALA A 107 -1.96 -1.43 -26.06
CA ALA A 107 -1.62 -0.02 -25.93
C ALA A 107 -0.85 0.21 -24.61
N TYR A 108 0.10 1.14 -24.63
CA TYR A 108 0.75 1.60 -23.41
C TYR A 108 -0.25 2.45 -22.61
N CYS A 109 -0.31 2.25 -21.29
CA CYS A 109 -1.03 3.12 -20.38
C CYS A 109 -0.09 4.23 -19.88
N PHE A 110 -0.37 5.48 -20.24
CA PHE A 110 0.42 6.65 -19.85
C PHE A 110 -0.05 7.30 -18.55
N SER A 111 -1.18 6.85 -18.00
CA SER A 111 -1.77 7.37 -16.77
C SER A 111 -1.84 6.35 -15.63
N ASP A 112 -1.17 5.21 -15.75
CA ASP A 112 -1.16 4.21 -14.68
C ASP A 112 -0.54 4.81 -13.41
N GLY A 113 -1.36 4.95 -12.38
CA GLY A 113 -0.96 5.49 -11.07
C GLY A 113 -0.95 7.01 -10.96
N ILE A 114 -1.49 7.77 -11.93
CA ILE A 114 -1.66 9.22 -11.81
C ILE A 114 -3.13 9.61 -11.60
N GLY A 115 -3.34 10.74 -10.92
CA GLY A 115 -4.64 11.36 -10.73
C GLY A 115 -4.51 12.88 -10.79
N LYS A 116 -5.63 13.57 -10.99
CA LYS A 116 -5.70 15.04 -10.94
C LYS A 116 -6.46 15.47 -9.69
N ILE A 117 -6.00 16.55 -9.07
CA ILE A 117 -6.71 17.25 -7.99
C ILE A 117 -7.15 18.62 -8.49
N SER A 118 -8.27 19.14 -7.99
CA SER A 118 -8.70 20.50 -8.31
C SER A 118 -7.79 21.52 -7.65
N SER A 119 -7.70 22.73 -8.22
CA SER A 119 -6.89 23.80 -7.63
C SER A 119 -7.32 24.15 -6.19
N GLU A 120 -8.63 24.07 -5.91
CA GLU A 120 -9.16 24.26 -4.56
C GLU A 120 -8.68 23.17 -3.58
N MET A 121 -8.61 21.92 -4.04
CA MET A 121 -8.08 20.81 -3.25
C MET A 121 -6.58 20.98 -3.00
N THR A 122 -5.82 21.47 -3.98
CA THR A 122 -4.40 21.81 -3.81
C THR A 122 -4.20 22.84 -2.69
N SER A 123 -5.02 23.90 -2.65
CA SER A 123 -4.98 24.90 -1.58
C SER A 123 -5.27 24.30 -0.20
N LYS A 124 -6.30 23.46 -0.09
CA LYS A 124 -6.64 22.78 1.18
C LYS A 124 -5.52 21.86 1.66
N VAL A 125 -4.88 21.11 0.74
CA VAL A 125 -3.72 20.26 1.06
C VAL A 125 -2.54 21.11 1.52
N HIS A 126 -2.29 22.24 0.86
CA HIS A 126 -1.22 23.16 1.23
C HIS A 126 -1.41 23.74 2.64
N GLU A 127 -2.64 24.18 2.97
CA GLU A 127 -3.00 24.65 4.31
C GLU A 127 -2.90 23.54 5.36
N GLY A 128 -3.40 22.34 5.05
CA GLY A 128 -3.41 21.19 5.96
C GLY A 128 -2.01 20.68 6.31
N LEU A 129 -1.05 20.77 5.39
CA LEU A 129 0.36 20.39 5.61
C LEU A 129 1.19 21.51 6.27
N GLY A 130 0.59 22.67 6.56
CA GLY A 130 1.23 23.71 7.38
C GLY A 130 2.53 24.30 6.79
N HIS A 131 2.66 24.39 5.46
CA HIS A 131 3.84 24.96 4.80
C HIS A 131 3.95 26.50 4.92
N ASP A 132 3.55 27.08 6.05
CA ASP A 132 3.82 28.46 6.44
C ASP A 132 5.04 28.53 7.38
N LYS A 133 6.22 28.07 6.91
CA LYS A 133 7.54 28.43 7.50
C LYS A 133 8.65 28.40 6.45
N HIS A 134 8.66 29.37 5.54
CA HIS A 134 9.72 30.38 5.38
C HIS A 134 9.56 31.18 4.08
#